data_AF-A0A1D7QC42-F1
#
_entry.id   AF-A0A1D7QC42-F1
#
_cell.length_a   1.000
_cell.length_b   1.000
_cell.length_c   1.000
_cell.angle_alpha   90.00
_cell.angle_beta   90.00
_cell.angle_gamma   90.00
#
_symmetry.space_group_name_H-M   'P 1'
#
loop_
_entity.id
_entity.type
_entity.pdbx_description
1 polymer ?
#
loop_
_entity_poly.entity_id
_entity_poly.type
_entity_poly.pdbx_seq_one_letter_code
_entity_poly.pdbx_strand_id
1 'polypeptide(L)'
;MKKSPLTIVLLISILCLNINAIAQIIVPINPIVMTRVDTFGPGIPGNAPVALTVTLKRSTGFLTQTQSRTFAANANQTVNFTNFIGLNGIKFSVSLGGLSSQGIYYLPTALNETTVIPATDCGMMNIAGQYGYSVSITNTGPSQYVVRPVKLICHLCIPCNPPTLTKSK
;
A
#
# COMPACT_ATOMS: atom_id res chain seq x y z
N MET A 1 2.89 -63.54 1.80
CA MET A 1 2.21 -62.66 0.82
C MET A 1 3.24 -61.68 0.25
N LYS A 2 3.66 -61.86 -1.01
CA LYS A 2 4.64 -60.98 -1.67
C LYS A 2 3.92 -59.67 -2.06
N LYS A 3 4.23 -58.56 -1.40
CA LYS A 3 3.75 -57.24 -1.83
C LYS A 3 4.38 -56.94 -3.18
N SER A 4 3.53 -56.66 -4.18
CA SER A 4 3.98 -56.34 -5.54
C SER A 4 4.82 -55.05 -5.52
N PRO A 5 6.00 -55.02 -6.17
CA PRO A 5 6.84 -53.83 -6.26
C PRO A 5 6.07 -52.64 -6.89
N LEU A 6 5.05 -52.92 -7.70
CA LEU A 6 4.16 -51.93 -8.30
C LEU A 6 3.39 -51.12 -7.24
N THR A 7 2.97 -51.76 -6.14
CA THR A 7 2.19 -51.13 -5.08
C THR A 7 3.04 -50.15 -4.27
N ILE A 8 4.34 -50.42 -4.12
CA ILE A 8 5.28 -49.56 -3.39
C ILE A 8 5.60 -48.31 -4.21
N VAL A 9 5.81 -48.46 -5.52
CA VAL A 9 6.06 -47.33 -6.43
C VAL A 9 4.87 -46.38 -6.48
N LEU A 10 3.64 -46.91 -6.56
CA LEU A 10 2.43 -46.09 -6.59
C LEU A 10 2.26 -45.25 -5.31
N LEU A 11 2.55 -45.83 -4.14
CA LEU A 11 2.49 -45.11 -2.87
C LEU A 11 3.53 -43.99 -2.77
N ILE A 12 4.74 -44.21 -3.28
CA ILE A 12 5.80 -43.18 -3.30
C ILE A 12 5.40 -42.03 -4.24
N SER A 13 4.84 -42.34 -5.42
CA SER A 13 4.37 -41.31 -6.37
C SER A 13 3.24 -40.45 -5.78
N ILE A 14 2.30 -41.07 -5.06
CA ILE A 14 1.21 -40.34 -4.38
C ILE A 14 1.75 -39.49 -3.23
N LEU A 15 2.75 -39.97 -2.47
CA LEU A 15 3.39 -39.18 -1.43
C LEU A 15 4.14 -37.96 -2.01
N CYS A 16 4.91 -38.16 -3.09
CA CYS A 16 5.66 -37.08 -3.74
C CYS A 16 4.75 -36.01 -4.36
N LEU A 17 3.61 -36.41 -4.95
CA LEU A 17 2.61 -35.46 -5.46
C LEU A 17 1.96 -34.62 -4.35
N ASN A 18 1.73 -35.22 -3.17
CA ASN A 18 1.14 -34.51 -2.03
C ASN A 18 2.14 -33.60 -1.30
N ILE A 19 3.42 -33.98 -1.20
CA ILE A 19 4.45 -33.15 -0.56
C ILE A 19 4.70 -31.87 -1.36
N ASN A 20 4.68 -31.94 -2.69
CA ASN A 20 4.80 -30.76 -3.56
C ASN A 20 3.57 -29.83 -3.51
N ALA A 21 2.41 -30.32 -3.04
CA ALA A 21 1.19 -29.51 -2.90
C ALA A 21 1.13 -28.72 -1.57
N ILE A 22 1.94 -29.07 -0.57
CA ILE A 22 1.88 -28.47 0.79
C ILE A 22 3.04 -27.49 1.06
N ALA A 23 4.07 -27.47 0.22
CA ALA A 23 5.10 -26.44 0.27
C ALA A 23 4.56 -25.13 -0.35
N GLN A 24 3.75 -24.37 0.39
CA GLN A 24 3.61 -22.95 0.12
C GLN A 24 4.99 -22.31 0.36
N ILE A 25 5.76 -22.16 -0.71
CA ILE A 25 7.00 -21.40 -0.70
C ILE A 25 6.62 -20.01 -0.20
N ILE A 26 7.07 -19.67 1.01
CA ILE A 26 7.08 -18.30 1.49
C ILE A 26 8.13 -17.61 0.63
N VAL A 27 7.72 -17.13 -0.55
CA VAL A 27 8.60 -16.34 -1.41
C VAL A 27 8.92 -15.07 -0.63
N PRO A 28 10.20 -14.78 -0.34
CA PRO A 28 10.58 -13.49 0.19
C PRO A 28 10.12 -12.44 -0.80
N ILE A 29 9.17 -11.60 -0.40
CA ILE A 29 8.69 -10.53 -1.28
C ILE A 29 9.82 -9.52 -1.33
N ASN A 30 10.31 -9.27 -2.55
CA ASN A 30 11.28 -8.22 -2.82
C ASN A 30 10.84 -6.94 -2.10
N PRO A 31 11.79 -6.20 -1.50
CA PRO A 31 11.47 -4.98 -0.77
C PRO A 31 10.60 -4.08 -1.64
N ILE A 32 9.55 -3.52 -1.04
CA ILE A 32 8.70 -2.57 -1.75
C ILE A 32 9.47 -1.25 -1.78
N VAL A 33 9.84 -0.85 -2.98
CA VAL A 33 10.56 0.39 -3.24
C VAL A 33 9.54 1.42 -3.65
N MET A 34 9.51 2.54 -2.93
CA MET A 34 8.65 3.66 -3.26
C MET A 34 9.50 4.90 -3.48
N THR A 35 9.27 5.60 -4.59
CA THR A 35 9.93 6.86 -4.91
C THR A 35 8.91 7.98 -4.91
N ARG A 36 9.14 9.01 -4.10
CA ARG A 36 8.38 10.25 -4.19
C ARG A 36 8.85 11.01 -5.42
N VAL A 37 7.88 11.47 -6.21
CA VAL A 37 8.09 12.39 -7.33
C VAL A 37 7.10 13.53 -7.20
N ASP A 38 7.58 14.74 -7.01
CA ASP A 38 6.74 15.92 -7.01
C ASP A 38 6.45 16.33 -8.46
N THR A 39 5.16 16.45 -8.79
CA THR A 39 4.72 16.81 -10.16
C THR A 39 4.99 18.29 -10.46
N PHE A 40 4.95 19.12 -9.42
CA PHE A 40 5.10 20.56 -9.50
C PHE A 40 6.23 21.01 -8.57
N GLY A 41 7.07 21.93 -9.04
CA GLY A 41 8.18 22.47 -8.25
C GLY A 41 7.76 23.56 -7.25
N PRO A 42 8.68 24.02 -6.37
CA PRO A 42 8.48 25.16 -5.50
C PRO A 42 7.89 26.38 -6.23
N GLY A 43 6.84 27.00 -5.65
CA GLY A 43 6.17 28.17 -6.22
C GLY A 43 5.15 27.88 -7.33
N ILE A 44 5.05 26.64 -7.82
CA ILE A 44 4.10 26.26 -8.88
C ILE A 44 2.76 25.81 -8.25
N PRO A 45 1.60 26.31 -8.71
CA PRO A 45 0.30 25.79 -8.28
C PRO A 45 0.23 24.28 -8.45
N GLY A 46 -0.24 23.58 -7.41
CA GLY A 46 -0.22 22.11 -7.37
C GLY A 46 0.93 21.54 -6.54
N ASN A 47 2.00 22.30 -6.29
CA ASN A 47 3.10 21.81 -5.46
C ASN A 47 2.63 21.52 -4.03
N ALA A 48 3.07 20.38 -3.51
CA ALA A 48 2.85 19.91 -2.15
C ALA A 48 4.15 19.97 -1.34
N PRO A 49 4.57 21.16 -0.84
CA PRO A 49 5.86 21.39 -0.18
C PRO A 49 5.88 20.90 1.28
N VAL A 50 5.34 19.71 1.53
CA VAL A 50 5.21 19.11 2.86
C VAL A 50 5.70 17.67 2.82
N ALA A 51 6.12 17.14 3.98
CA ALA A 51 6.51 15.75 4.11
C ALA A 51 5.31 14.81 3.87
N LEU A 52 5.59 13.66 3.27
CA LEU A 52 4.63 12.60 2.99
C LEU A 52 5.02 11.37 3.76
N THR A 53 4.13 10.82 4.58
CA THR A 53 4.31 9.52 5.22
C THR A 53 3.39 8.52 4.55
N VAL A 54 3.95 7.39 4.10
CA VAL A 54 3.18 6.24 3.60
C VAL A 54 3.29 5.13 4.63
N THR A 55 2.13 4.63 5.06
CA THR A 55 2.03 3.50 5.98
C THR A 55 1.49 2.30 5.22
N LEU A 56 2.30 1.25 5.11
CA LEU A 56 1.88 -0.02 4.55
C LEU A 56 1.39 -0.95 5.65
N LYS A 57 0.32 -1.67 5.37
CA LYS A 57 -0.27 -2.68 6.24
C LYS A 57 -0.55 -3.95 5.44
N ARG A 58 -0.08 -5.08 5.93
CA ARG A 58 -0.40 -6.42 5.39
C ARG A 58 -0.88 -7.31 6.52
N SER A 59 -1.87 -8.14 6.25
CA SER A 59 -2.35 -9.16 7.18
C SER A 59 -2.23 -10.55 6.56
N THR A 60 -1.63 -11.48 7.28
CA THR A 60 -1.47 -12.90 6.91
C THR A 60 -2.34 -13.81 7.77
N GLY A 61 -3.57 -13.38 8.07
CA GLY A 61 -4.53 -14.12 8.89
C GLY A 61 -4.20 -14.12 10.39
N PHE A 62 -2.95 -14.44 10.74
CA PHE A 62 -2.48 -14.53 12.13
C PHE A 62 -1.52 -13.39 12.52
N LEU A 63 -0.91 -12.71 11.54
CA LEU A 63 0.00 -11.59 11.79
C LEU A 63 -0.42 -10.37 10.97
N THR A 64 -0.31 -9.20 11.57
CA THR A 64 -0.44 -7.92 10.86
C THR A 64 0.89 -7.19 10.94
N GLN A 65 1.50 -6.95 9.79
CA GLN A 65 2.72 -6.18 9.66
C GLN A 65 2.35 -4.76 9.22
N THR A 66 2.84 -3.77 9.96
CA THR A 66 2.67 -2.35 9.66
C THR A 66 4.05 -1.71 9.59
N GLN A 67 4.32 -0.93 8.55
CA GLN A 67 5.52 -0.12 8.47
C GLN A 67 5.19 1.24 7.87
N SER A 68 5.85 2.27 8.39
CA SER A 68 5.70 3.63 7.91
C SER A 68 7.04 4.17 7.44
N ARG A 69 7.04 4.86 6.31
CA ARG A 69 8.20 5.61 5.81
C ARG A 69 7.77 7.01 5.46
N THR A 70 8.63 7.97 5.76
CA THR A 70 8.41 9.38 5.48
C THR A 70 9.38 9.86 4.41
N PHE A 71 8.84 10.48 3.38
CA PHE A 71 9.55 11.23 2.36
C PHE A 71 9.64 12.69 2.78
N ALA A 72 10.83 13.27 2.67
CA ALA A 72 11.02 14.71 2.88
C ALA A 72 10.17 15.53 1.90
N ALA A 73 9.91 16.79 2.26
CA ALA A 73 9.18 17.73 1.40
C ALA A 73 9.99 18.09 0.14
N ASN A 74 9.32 18.24 -1.00
CA ASN A 74 9.93 18.59 -2.30
C ASN A 74 11.13 17.70 -2.69
N ALA A 75 11.09 16.41 -2.33
CA ALA A 75 12.24 15.53 -2.48
C ALA A 75 11.92 14.39 -3.44
N ASN A 76 12.77 14.22 -4.45
CA ASN A 76 12.87 12.99 -5.24
C ASN A 76 13.61 11.93 -4.42
N GLN A 77 12.91 11.37 -3.43
CA GLN A 77 13.48 10.43 -2.47
C GLN A 77 12.89 9.03 -2.68
N THR A 78 13.77 8.03 -2.64
CA THR A 78 13.38 6.63 -2.62
C THR A 78 13.49 6.06 -1.21
N VAL A 79 12.47 5.31 -0.79
CA VAL A 79 12.44 4.59 0.49
C VAL A 79 12.08 3.13 0.27
N ASN A 80 12.60 2.27 1.14
CA ASN A 80 12.36 0.84 1.09
C ASN A 80 11.52 0.37 2.29
N PHE A 81 10.51 -0.44 2.02
CA PHE A 81 9.80 -1.24 3.00
C PHE A 81 10.31 -2.68 2.90
N THR A 82 11.16 -3.07 3.85
CA THR A 82 11.81 -4.39 3.88
C THR A 82 11.00 -5.36 4.74
N ASN A 83 11.22 -6.67 4.60
CA ASN A 83 10.63 -7.69 5.48
C ASN A 83 9.09 -7.77 5.47
N PHE A 84 8.43 -7.37 4.37
CA PHE A 84 6.99 -7.59 4.18
C PHE A 84 6.73 -9.03 3.74
N ILE A 85 6.20 -9.88 4.61
CA ILE A 85 5.99 -11.32 4.33
C ILE A 85 4.50 -11.58 4.07
N GLY A 86 4.17 -12.42 3.07
CA GLY A 86 2.84 -13.03 2.91
C GLY A 86 2.11 -12.79 1.58
N LEU A 87 1.18 -13.69 1.25
CA LEU A 87 0.53 -13.80 -0.06
C LEU A 87 -0.64 -12.81 -0.29
N ASN A 88 -1.18 -12.18 0.76
CA ASN A 88 -2.33 -11.28 0.64
C ASN A 88 -1.93 -9.87 0.15
N GLY A 89 -2.86 -9.22 -0.56
CA GLY A 89 -2.69 -7.85 -1.07
C GLY A 89 -2.26 -6.86 0.03
N ILE A 90 -1.43 -5.89 -0.36
CA ILE A 90 -0.90 -4.88 0.55
C ILE A 90 -1.84 -3.69 0.56
N LYS A 91 -2.15 -3.23 1.77
CA LYS A 91 -2.94 -2.03 1.97
C LYS A 91 -2.05 -0.87 2.39
N PHE A 92 -2.48 0.35 2.15
CA PHE A 92 -1.77 1.54 2.56
C PHE A 92 -2.71 2.66 3.03
N SER A 93 -2.16 3.55 3.83
CA SER A 93 -2.70 4.88 4.14
C SER A 93 -1.58 5.91 4.02
N VAL A 94 -1.94 7.19 3.88
CA VAL A 94 -0.97 8.28 3.76
C VAL A 94 -1.26 9.38 4.76
N SER A 95 -0.20 10.09 5.15
CA SER A 95 -0.31 11.35 5.88
C SER A 95 0.55 12.41 5.20
N LEU A 96 0.03 13.62 5.05
CA LEU A 96 0.69 14.72 4.37
C LEU A 96 0.53 16.02 5.16
N GLY A 97 1.63 16.60 5.62
CA GLY A 97 1.59 17.87 6.36
C GLY A 97 0.68 17.87 7.60
N GLY A 98 0.62 16.74 8.33
CA GLY A 98 -0.25 16.57 9.51
C GLY A 98 -1.68 16.12 9.19
N LEU A 99 -2.11 16.19 7.93
CA LEU A 99 -3.34 15.58 7.45
C LEU A 99 -3.14 14.08 7.23
N SER A 100 -4.18 13.27 7.38
CA SER A 100 -4.08 11.80 7.26
C SER A 100 -5.29 11.22 6.57
N SER A 101 -5.09 10.35 5.59
CA SER A 101 -6.19 9.66 4.93
C SER A 101 -6.96 8.80 5.93
N GLN A 102 -8.29 8.87 5.90
CA GLN A 102 -9.16 8.03 6.73
C GLN A 102 -9.33 6.64 6.11
N GLY A 103 -9.24 6.54 4.78
CA GLY A 103 -9.34 5.27 4.07
C GLY A 103 -8.12 4.36 4.22
N ILE A 104 -8.36 3.07 4.03
CA ILE A 104 -7.32 2.06 3.79
C ILE A 104 -7.45 1.59 2.34
N TYR A 105 -6.40 1.82 1.57
CA TYR A 105 -6.37 1.63 0.11
C TYR A 105 -5.53 0.41 -0.26
N TYR A 106 -5.77 -0.20 -1.41
CA TYR A 106 -4.91 -1.30 -1.91
C TYR A 106 -3.79 -0.76 -2.79
N LEU A 107 -2.58 -1.30 -2.62
CA LEU A 107 -1.50 -1.02 -3.57
C LEU A 107 -1.86 -1.59 -4.95
N PRO A 108 -1.62 -0.82 -6.03
CA PRO A 108 -1.87 -1.29 -7.38
C PRO A 108 -0.97 -2.48 -7.72
N THR A 109 -1.52 -3.51 -8.34
CA THR A 109 -0.81 -4.78 -8.60
C THR A 109 -0.39 -4.92 -10.05
N ALA A 110 -1.11 -4.30 -10.99
CA ALA A 110 -0.75 -4.30 -12.39
C ALA A 110 0.24 -3.17 -12.73
N LEU A 111 1.12 -3.41 -13.70
CA LEU A 111 2.05 -2.39 -14.18
C LEU A 111 1.29 -1.18 -14.71
N ASN A 112 1.70 0.02 -14.32
CA ASN A 112 1.07 1.32 -14.60
C ASN A 112 -0.32 1.53 -13.98
N GLU A 113 -0.83 0.57 -13.20
CA GLU A 113 -2.04 0.80 -12.40
C GLU A 113 -1.77 1.84 -11.31
N THR A 114 -2.75 2.71 -11.08
CA THR A 114 -2.64 3.83 -10.14
C THR A 114 -3.81 3.83 -9.18
N THR A 115 -3.49 3.88 -7.88
CA THR A 115 -4.46 4.16 -6.82
C THR A 115 -4.35 5.64 -6.44
N VAL A 116 -5.47 6.36 -6.49
CA VAL A 116 -5.53 7.79 -6.12
C VAL A 116 -6.29 7.95 -4.81
N ILE A 117 -5.67 8.61 -3.84
CA ILE A 117 -6.31 9.15 -2.65
C ILE A 117 -6.69 10.59 -2.97
N PRO A 118 -7.97 10.90 -3.15
CA PRO A 118 -8.40 12.24 -3.52
C PRO A 118 -8.32 13.18 -2.33
N ALA A 119 -8.20 14.49 -2.60
CA ALA A 119 -8.28 15.53 -1.58
C ALA A 119 -9.63 15.59 -0.85
N THR A 120 -10.65 14.92 -1.38
CA THR A 120 -11.96 14.75 -0.75
C THR A 120 -12.00 13.61 0.26
N ASP A 121 -10.92 12.84 0.44
CA ASP A 121 -10.82 11.91 1.56
C ASP A 121 -10.86 12.68 2.89
N CYS A 122 -11.68 12.19 3.81
CA CYS A 122 -12.12 12.89 5.02
C CYS A 122 -11.03 13.27 6.03
N GLY A 123 -9.75 12.98 5.78
CA GLY A 123 -8.66 13.55 6.58
C GLY A 123 -7.51 14.12 5.74
N MET A 124 -7.69 14.26 4.42
CA MET A 124 -6.72 14.87 3.50
C MET A 124 -7.04 16.35 3.20
N MET A 125 -7.99 16.92 3.94
CA MET A 125 -8.55 18.25 3.73
C MET A 125 -8.23 19.18 4.92
N ASN A 126 -7.65 20.34 4.64
CA ASN A 126 -7.45 21.41 5.63
C ASN A 126 -8.45 22.54 5.36
N ILE A 127 -9.55 22.53 6.09
CA ILE A 127 -10.63 23.52 5.96
C ILE A 127 -10.14 24.91 6.37
N ALA A 128 -9.36 25.03 7.45
CA ALA A 128 -8.82 26.30 7.92
C ALA A 128 -7.89 26.95 6.90
N GLY A 129 -7.13 26.13 6.15
CA GLY A 129 -6.25 26.58 5.08
C GLY A 129 -6.90 26.68 3.70
N GLN A 130 -8.15 26.24 3.54
CA GLN A 130 -8.86 26.13 2.26
C GLN A 130 -8.09 25.35 1.17
N TYR A 131 -7.44 24.27 1.56
CA TYR A 131 -6.75 23.37 0.63
C TYR A 131 -6.92 21.91 1.03
N GLY A 132 -6.68 21.01 0.08
CA GLY A 132 -6.56 19.59 0.33
C GLY A 132 -5.38 18.99 -0.42
N TYR A 133 -5.05 17.75 -0.12
CA TYR A 133 -3.98 17.03 -0.79
C TYR A 133 -4.48 15.76 -1.44
N SER A 134 -4.12 15.58 -2.70
CA SER A 134 -4.31 14.31 -3.41
C SER A 134 -2.98 13.57 -3.44
N VAL A 135 -3.00 12.25 -3.33
CA VAL A 135 -1.81 11.41 -3.46
C VAL A 135 -2.11 10.27 -4.42
N SER A 136 -1.32 10.13 -5.48
CA SER A 136 -1.40 8.97 -6.38
C SER A 136 -0.21 8.04 -6.14
N ILE A 137 -0.45 6.74 -6.05
CA ILE A 137 0.58 5.71 -6.07
C ILE A 137 0.42 4.89 -7.35
N THR A 138 1.46 4.85 -8.18
CA THR A 138 1.49 4.09 -9.44
C THR A 138 2.50 2.95 -9.33
N ASN A 139 2.13 1.75 -9.75
CA ASN A 139 3.07 0.64 -9.89
C ASN A 139 3.90 0.83 -11.17
N THR A 140 5.23 0.88 -11.03
CA THR A 140 6.15 1.09 -12.16
C THR A 140 7.01 -0.14 -12.46
N GLY A 141 6.81 -1.23 -11.74
CA GLY A 141 7.57 -2.46 -11.88
C GLY A 141 7.35 -3.41 -10.71
N PRO A 142 7.90 -4.64 -10.74
CA PRO A 142 7.77 -5.60 -9.65
C PRO A 142 8.25 -5.00 -8.32
N SER A 143 7.32 -4.83 -7.36
CA SER A 143 7.57 -4.17 -6.07
C SER A 143 8.09 -2.72 -6.14
N GLN A 144 7.93 -2.03 -7.27
CA GLN A 144 8.38 -0.66 -7.47
C GLN A 144 7.20 0.27 -7.69
N TYR A 145 7.18 1.39 -6.96
CA TYR A 145 6.07 2.35 -7.00
C TYR A 145 6.58 3.77 -7.02
N VAL A 146 5.83 4.63 -7.73
CA VAL A 146 6.01 6.08 -7.67
C VAL A 146 4.84 6.68 -6.92
N VAL A 147 5.12 7.52 -5.93
CA VAL A 147 4.13 8.29 -5.20
C VAL A 147 4.21 9.76 -5.56
N ARG A 148 3.08 10.37 -5.91
CA ARG A 148 2.99 11.78 -6.32
C ARG A 148 1.96 12.51 -5.47
N PRO A 149 2.39 13.42 -4.59
CA PRO A 149 1.48 14.31 -3.88
C PRO A 149 1.17 15.56 -4.71
N VAL A 150 -0.05 16.08 -4.60
CA VAL A 150 -0.49 17.32 -5.23
C VAL A 150 -1.33 18.11 -4.23
N LYS A 151 -1.09 19.43 -4.14
CA LYS A 151 -1.92 20.37 -3.36
C LYS A 151 -3.02 20.96 -4.23
N LEU A 152 -4.25 20.92 -3.75
CA LEU A 152 -5.41 21.45 -4.46
C LEU A 152 -6.04 22.56 -3.61
N ILE A 153 -6.43 23.66 -4.25
CA ILE A 153 -7.22 24.70 -3.61
C ILE A 153 -8.65 24.18 -3.48
N CYS A 154 -9.24 24.40 -2.32
CA CYS A 154 -10.53 23.87 -1.97
C CYS A 154 -11.52 25.02 -1.82
N HIS A 155 -12.22 25.36 -2.90
CA HIS A 155 -13.17 26.47 -2.92
C HIS A 155 -14.48 26.16 -2.18
N LEU A 156 -14.85 24.87 -2.10
CA LEU A 156 -16.03 24.37 -1.39
C LEU A 156 -15.65 23.07 -0.66
N CYS A 157 -15.00 23.22 0.49
CA CYS A 157 -14.64 22.11 1.38
C CYS A 157 -15.81 21.85 2.33
N ILE A 158 -16.58 20.76 2.13
CA ILE A 158 -17.58 20.31 3.11
C ILE A 158 -16.85 19.46 4.15
N PRO A 159 -16.97 19.76 5.46
CA PRO A 159 -16.40 18.91 6.49
C PRO A 159 -16.98 17.50 6.36
N CYS A 160 -16.11 16.51 6.23
CA CYS A 160 -16.56 15.14 6.38
C CYS A 160 -17.02 14.92 7.82
N ASN A 161 -18.30 14.62 8.01
CA ASN A 161 -18.74 13.96 9.23
C ASN A 161 -18.29 12.49 9.13
N PRO A 162 -17.38 12.01 9.99
CA PRO A 162 -17.14 10.57 10.06
C PRO A 162 -18.47 9.90 10.40
N PRO A 163 -18.84 8.77 9.76
CA PRO A 163 -20.00 8.02 10.17
C PRO A 163 -19.80 7.69 11.65
N THR A 164 -20.68 8.23 12.49
CA THR A 164 -20.72 7.86 13.90
C THR A 164 -21.04 6.37 13.89
N LEU A 165 -20.04 5.53 14.12
CA LEU A 165 -20.28 4.12 14.38
C LEU A 165 -21.00 4.06 15.74
N THR A 166 -22.32 4.22 15.72
CA THR A 166 -23.18 3.80 16.82
C THR A 166 -22.86 2.33 17.06
N LYS A 167 -22.12 2.05 18.14
CA LYS A 167 -22.09 0.71 18.72
C LYS A 167 -23.55 0.32 18.98
N SER A 168 -24.11 -0.53 18.14
CA SER A 168 -25.23 -1.36 18.58
C SER A 168 -24.67 -2.24 19.68
N LYS A 169 -25.12 -2.00 20.91
CA LYS A 169 -25.19 -3.03 21.94
C LYS A 169 -26.57 -3.67 21.84
#